data_AF-A0A920QK19-F1
#
_entry.id   AF-A0A920QK19-F1
#
_cell.length_a   1.000
_cell.length_b   1.000
_cell.length_c   1.000
_cell.angle_alpha   90.00
_cell.angle_beta   90.00
_cell.angle_gamma   90.00
#
_symmetry.space_group_name_H-M   'P 1'
#
loop_
_entity.id
_entity.type
_entity.pdbx_description
1 polymer ?
#
loop_
_entity_poly.entity_id
_entity_poly.type
_entity_poly.pdbx_seq_one_letter_code
_entity_poly.pdbx_strand_id
1 'polypeptide(L)'
;MSKINQEWVLVGWDSAHPNDWRTAAGTVKSSTIRATEKLIENFSDQTNFIVVNHFPLTFPEEWKFERTHELYNLVPVRNWILQIPQIRLYLHGHIHLNWCHRLPRDSAPELLLVNSAASCSKLHTGQSSSFHQIVLEDSNVKVNPNFAELINAFFFCFIIDV
;
A
#
# COMPACT_ATOMS: atom_id res chain seq x y z
N MET A 1 -15.05 8.48 3.34
CA MET A 1 -14.79 7.85 2.02
C MET A 1 -14.42 8.96 1.05
N SER A 2 -13.31 8.83 0.33
CA SER A 2 -12.90 9.81 -0.67
C SER A 2 -12.86 9.12 -2.02
N LYS A 3 -13.82 9.43 -2.91
CA LYS A 3 -13.66 9.11 -4.33
C LYS A 3 -12.58 10.06 -4.86
N ILE A 4 -11.54 9.51 -5.50
CA ILE A 4 -10.51 10.36 -6.11
C ILE A 4 -11.06 10.94 -7.41
N ASN A 5 -11.77 10.11 -8.18
CA ASN A 5 -12.54 10.51 -9.37
C ASN A 5 -13.70 9.52 -9.58
N GLN A 6 -14.29 9.50 -10.79
CA GLN A 6 -15.43 8.61 -11.10
C GLN A 6 -15.05 7.12 -11.11
N GLU A 7 -13.77 6.79 -11.34
CA GLU A 7 -13.29 5.42 -11.55
C GLU A 7 -12.46 4.88 -10.38
N TRP A 8 -11.98 5.74 -9.48
CA TRP A 8 -11.05 5.36 -8.41
C TRP A 8 -11.57 5.66 -7.01
N VAL A 9 -11.53 4.62 -6.17
CA VAL A 9 -11.88 4.69 -4.76
C VAL A 9 -10.67 4.35 -3.90
N LEU A 10 -10.42 5.17 -2.88
CA LEU A 10 -9.36 4.93 -1.91
C LEU A 10 -9.92 4.33 -0.62
N VAL A 11 -9.30 3.25 -0.16
CA VAL A 11 -9.67 2.50 1.06
C VAL A 11 -8.45 2.44 1.97
N GLY A 12 -8.55 3.10 3.12
CA GLY A 12 -7.54 3.03 4.17
C GLY A 12 -7.78 1.83 5.07
N TRP A 13 -6.73 1.06 5.32
CA TRP A 13 -6.70 -0.02 6.30
C TRP A 13 -5.85 0.41 7.49
N ASP A 14 -6.39 0.15 8.68
CA ASP A 14 -5.64 0.18 9.93
C ASP A 14 -5.36 -1.27 10.35
N SER A 15 -4.09 -1.64 10.28
CA SER A 15 -3.59 -2.95 10.71
C SER A 15 -2.59 -2.85 11.85
N ALA A 16 -2.37 -1.64 12.38
CA ALA A 16 -1.53 -1.45 13.55
C ALA A 16 -2.28 -1.90 14.81
N HIS A 17 -1.53 -2.44 15.76
CA HIS A 17 -2.01 -2.75 17.09
C HIS A 17 -0.82 -2.74 18.05
N PRO A 18 -1.06 -2.69 19.38
CA PRO A 18 0.02 -2.87 20.33
C PRO A 18 0.82 -4.14 20.03
N ASN A 19 2.13 -3.99 20.01
CA ASN A 19 3.10 -5.06 19.83
C ASN A 19 3.93 -5.18 21.10
N ASP A 20 4.62 -6.32 21.27
CA ASP A 20 5.70 -6.37 22.25
C ASP A 20 6.91 -5.56 21.75
N TRP A 21 7.89 -5.31 22.62
CA TRP A 21 9.02 -4.46 22.29
C TRP A 21 9.96 -5.03 21.22
N ARG A 22 9.81 -6.30 20.83
CA ARG A 22 10.61 -7.01 19.82
C ARG A 22 9.90 -7.16 18.48
N THR A 23 8.61 -6.84 18.40
CA THR A 23 7.84 -6.95 17.17
C THR A 23 7.34 -5.59 16.70
N ALA A 24 7.31 -5.44 15.39
CA ALA A 24 6.72 -4.30 14.70
C ALA A 24 5.80 -4.88 13.63
N ALA A 25 4.85 -5.72 14.06
CA ALA A 25 3.96 -6.47 13.19
C ALA A 25 2.57 -5.82 13.12
N GLY A 26 1.81 -6.19 12.10
CA GLY A 26 0.42 -5.77 11.95
C GLY A 26 -0.53 -6.95 11.84
N THR A 27 -1.82 -6.67 11.94
CA THR A 27 -2.88 -7.64 11.66
C THR A 27 -4.04 -6.96 10.95
N VAL A 28 -4.39 -7.45 9.76
CA VAL A 28 -5.63 -6.99 9.09
C VAL A 28 -6.80 -7.77 9.68
N LYS A 29 -7.68 -7.09 10.42
CA LYS A 29 -8.85 -7.72 11.04
C LYS A 29 -9.82 -8.22 9.95
N SER A 30 -10.50 -9.34 10.20
CA SER A 30 -11.52 -9.86 9.28
C SER A 30 -12.67 -8.86 9.05
N SER A 31 -12.94 -7.97 10.02
CA SER A 31 -13.91 -6.88 9.85
C SER A 31 -13.48 -5.87 8.78
N THR A 32 -12.18 -5.59 8.64
CA THR A 32 -11.62 -4.70 7.61
C THR A 32 -11.82 -5.31 6.23
N ILE A 33 -11.56 -6.61 6.09
CA ILE A 33 -11.80 -7.38 4.86
C ILE A 33 -13.29 -7.31 4.49
N ARG A 34 -14.19 -7.70 5.40
CA ARG A 34 -15.64 -7.68 5.16
C ARG A 34 -16.18 -6.29 4.84
N ALA A 35 -15.67 -5.25 5.48
CA ALA A 35 -16.05 -3.87 5.19
C ALA A 35 -15.60 -3.46 3.78
N THR A 36 -14.42 -3.92 3.35
CA THR A 36 -13.89 -3.67 2.01
C THR A 36 -14.68 -4.44 0.95
N GLU A 37 -15.04 -5.70 1.19
CA GLU A 37 -15.90 -6.50 0.29
C GLU A 37 -17.24 -5.81 0.07
N LYS A 38 -17.95 -5.45 1.14
CA LYS A 38 -19.22 -4.72 1.07
C LYS A 38 -19.07 -3.39 0.34
N LEU A 39 -17.95 -2.71 0.53
CA LEU A 39 -17.71 -1.45 -0.17
C LEU A 39 -17.58 -1.69 -1.67
N ILE A 40 -16.81 -2.70 -2.09
CA ILE A 40 -16.60 -3.05 -3.49
C ILE A 40 -17.91 -3.45 -4.18
N GLU A 41 -18.74 -4.25 -3.50
CA GLU A 41 -20.07 -4.67 -3.99
C GLU A 41 -21.03 -3.50 -4.29
N ASN A 42 -20.80 -2.33 -3.67
CA ASN A 42 -21.63 -1.15 -3.89
C ASN A 42 -21.20 -0.30 -5.10
N PHE A 43 -20.16 -0.72 -5.83
CA PHE A 43 -19.62 -0.03 -6.99
C PHE A 43 -19.72 -0.91 -8.24
N SER A 44 -19.62 -0.27 -9.42
CA SER A 44 -19.57 -1.02 -10.67
C SER A 44 -18.28 -1.81 -10.78
N ASP A 45 -18.30 -2.90 -11.56
CA ASP A 45 -17.12 -3.72 -11.85
C ASP A 45 -15.99 -2.94 -12.55
N GLN A 46 -16.31 -1.78 -13.15
CA GLN A 46 -15.35 -0.87 -13.76
C GLN A 46 -14.63 0.03 -12.74
N THR A 47 -15.09 0.08 -11.50
CA THR A 47 -14.46 0.89 -10.45
C THR A 47 -13.18 0.22 -9.95
N ASN A 48 -12.08 0.95 -10.01
CA ASN A 48 -10.79 0.55 -9.48
C ASN A 48 -10.61 1.01 -8.03
N PHE A 49 -9.93 0.19 -7.24
CA PHE A 49 -9.69 0.42 -5.83
C PHE A 49 -8.19 0.53 -5.55
N ILE A 50 -7.87 1.50 -4.70
CA ILE A 50 -6.57 1.68 -4.07
C ILE A 50 -6.72 1.28 -2.61
N VAL A 51 -6.01 0.24 -2.20
CA VAL A 51 -5.88 -0.12 -0.78
C VAL A 51 -4.63 0.54 -0.23
N VAL A 52 -4.77 1.22 0.89
CA VAL A 52 -3.66 1.83 1.61
C VAL A 52 -3.52 1.10 2.93
N ASN A 53 -2.34 0.59 3.22
CA ASN A 53 -2.04 -0.06 4.50
C ASN A 53 -0.58 0.20 4.89
N HIS A 54 -0.25 0.18 6.17
CA HIS A 54 1.15 0.40 6.58
C HIS A 54 2.08 -0.75 6.13
N PHE A 55 1.62 -1.99 6.28
CA PHE A 55 2.45 -3.17 6.09
C PHE A 55 2.41 -3.72 4.65
N PRO A 56 3.56 -4.19 4.12
CA PRO A 56 3.67 -4.78 2.80
C PRO A 56 2.91 -6.12 2.67
N LEU A 57 2.48 -6.46 1.45
CA LEU A 57 1.95 -7.80 1.12
C LEU A 57 3.05 -8.77 0.66
N THR A 58 4.18 -8.23 0.25
CA THR A 58 5.35 -8.99 -0.20
C THR A 58 6.57 -8.11 -0.09
N PHE A 59 7.74 -8.75 -0.15
CA PHE A 59 9.03 -8.09 -0.27
C PHE A 59 9.66 -8.51 -1.60
N PRO A 60 10.42 -7.65 -2.28
CA PRO A 60 11.20 -8.06 -3.44
C PRO A 60 12.22 -9.16 -3.06
N GLU A 61 12.53 -10.08 -3.98
CA GLU A 61 13.31 -11.30 -3.67
C GLU A 61 14.70 -11.03 -3.09
N GLU A 62 15.33 -9.92 -3.48
CA GLU A 62 16.63 -9.51 -3.01
C GLU A 62 16.65 -8.94 -1.58
N TRP A 63 15.49 -8.86 -0.90
CA TRP A 63 15.36 -8.23 0.40
C TRP A 63 15.32 -9.25 1.53
N LYS A 64 16.27 -9.11 2.45
CA LYS A 64 16.22 -9.80 3.74
C LYS A 64 15.31 -9.01 4.68
N PHE A 65 14.18 -9.58 5.05
CA PHE A 65 13.25 -9.00 6.02
C PHE A 65 13.11 -9.89 7.25
N GLU A 66 12.75 -9.26 8.37
CA GLU A 66 12.47 -9.96 9.62
C GLU A 66 10.97 -10.26 9.69
N ARG A 67 10.62 -11.54 9.85
CA ARG A 67 9.21 -11.98 9.94
C ARG A 67 8.43 -11.34 11.10
N THR A 68 9.15 -10.89 12.13
CA THR A 68 8.60 -10.16 13.29
C THR A 68 8.07 -8.77 12.93
N HIS A 69 8.31 -8.31 11.71
CA HIS A 69 7.91 -6.99 11.21
C HIS A 69 6.86 -7.08 10.07
N GLU A 70 6.27 -8.26 9.86
CA GLU A 70 5.26 -8.48 8.82
C GLU A 70 3.83 -8.41 9.36
N LEU A 71 2.85 -8.54 8.47
CA LEU A 71 1.49 -8.90 8.88
C LEU A 71 1.49 -10.32 9.46
N TYR A 72 0.97 -10.52 10.67
CA TYR A 72 0.79 -11.88 11.23
C TYR A 72 -0.10 -12.77 10.36
N ASN A 73 -1.05 -12.16 9.66
CA ASN A 73 -1.93 -12.84 8.72
C ASN A 73 -1.62 -12.48 7.26
N LEU A 74 -0.34 -12.27 6.92
CA LEU A 74 0.13 -11.90 5.58
C LEU A 74 -0.43 -12.79 4.47
N VAL A 75 -0.23 -14.11 4.57
CA VAL A 75 -0.63 -15.07 3.53
C VAL A 75 -2.13 -15.00 3.21
N PRO A 76 -3.06 -15.12 4.18
CA PRO A 76 -4.48 -15.03 3.88
C PRO A 76 -4.89 -13.64 3.35
N VAL A 77 -4.29 -12.55 3.84
CA VAL A 77 -4.57 -11.19 3.35
C VAL A 77 -4.12 -11.02 1.89
N ARG A 78 -2.90 -11.43 1.57
CA ARG A 78 -2.36 -11.37 0.21
C ARG A 78 -3.22 -12.20 -0.73
N ASN A 79 -3.54 -13.43 -0.35
CA ASN A 79 -4.37 -14.32 -1.17
C ASN A 79 -5.74 -13.70 -1.43
N TRP A 80 -6.38 -13.14 -0.39
CA TRP A 80 -7.67 -12.45 -0.55
C TRP A 80 -7.56 -11.26 -1.53
N ILE A 81 -6.59 -10.37 -1.37
CA ILE A 81 -6.39 -9.21 -2.27
C ILE A 81 -6.17 -9.66 -3.72
N LEU A 82 -5.42 -10.74 -3.94
CA LEU A 82 -5.14 -11.24 -5.29
C LEU A 82 -6.40 -11.78 -6.00
N GLN A 83 -7.43 -12.20 -5.25
CA GLN A 83 -8.70 -12.66 -5.80
C GLN A 83 -9.68 -11.52 -6.17
N ILE A 84 -9.34 -10.26 -5.89
CA ILE A 84 -10.22 -9.11 -6.13
C ILE A 84 -9.65 -8.25 -7.28
N PRO A 85 -10.13 -8.42 -8.53
CA PRO A 85 -9.57 -7.74 -9.71
C PRO A 85 -9.66 -6.21 -9.65
N GLN A 86 -10.73 -5.69 -9.03
CA GLN A 86 -10.96 -4.25 -8.87
C GLN A 86 -9.90 -3.58 -8.01
N ILE A 87 -9.20 -4.31 -7.12
CA ILE A 87 -8.05 -3.75 -6.39
C ILE A 87 -6.85 -3.75 -7.35
N ARG A 88 -6.48 -2.56 -7.81
CA ARG A 88 -5.42 -2.35 -8.80
C ARG A 88 -4.12 -1.85 -8.20
N LEU A 89 -4.20 -1.20 -7.05
CA LEU A 89 -3.08 -0.55 -6.40
C LEU A 89 -3.10 -0.81 -4.89
N TYR A 90 -1.96 -1.22 -4.35
CA TYR A 90 -1.75 -1.35 -2.91
C TYR A 90 -0.57 -0.47 -2.49
N LEU A 91 -0.88 0.55 -1.70
CA LEU A 91 0.08 1.54 -1.21
C LEU A 91 0.48 1.18 0.20
N HIS A 92 1.79 1.15 0.46
CA HIS A 92 2.30 0.87 1.79
C HIS A 92 3.62 1.55 2.12
N GLY A 93 4.04 1.37 3.37
CA GLY A 93 5.29 1.86 3.92
C GLY A 93 6.03 0.72 4.63
N HIS A 94 6.54 1.02 5.82
CA HIS A 94 7.26 0.10 6.71
C HIS A 94 8.70 -0.26 6.25
N ILE A 95 8.95 -0.29 4.95
CA ILE A 95 10.26 -0.70 4.38
C ILE A 95 11.26 0.47 4.27
N HIS A 96 10.78 1.73 4.35
CA HIS A 96 11.59 2.96 4.36
C HIS A 96 12.47 3.18 3.11
N LEU A 97 12.11 2.57 1.98
CA LEU A 97 12.85 2.65 0.72
C LEU A 97 11.90 2.60 -0.47
N ASN A 98 12.18 3.32 -1.54
CA ASN A 98 11.30 3.33 -2.70
C ASN A 98 11.36 2.01 -3.45
N TRP A 99 10.20 1.42 -3.73
CA TRP A 99 10.09 0.37 -4.72
C TRP A 99 8.69 0.28 -5.30
N CYS A 100 8.62 -0.29 -6.51
CA CYS A 100 7.40 -0.68 -7.19
C CYS A 100 7.51 -2.15 -7.57
N HIS A 101 6.50 -2.96 -7.26
CA HIS A 101 6.47 -4.38 -7.60
C HIS A 101 5.12 -4.74 -8.18
N ARG A 102 5.08 -5.68 -9.10
CA ARG A 102 3.86 -6.14 -9.76
C ARG A 102 3.64 -7.59 -9.39
N LEU A 103 2.50 -7.88 -8.78
CA LEU A 103 2.09 -9.25 -8.53
C LEU A 103 1.19 -9.71 -9.70
N PRO A 104 1.59 -10.76 -10.43
CA PRO A 104 0.78 -11.29 -11.51
C PRO A 104 -0.52 -11.90 -10.98
N ARG A 105 -1.55 -11.90 -11.82
CA ARG A 105 -2.83 -12.59 -11.59
C ARG A 105 -3.20 -13.37 -12.86
N ASP A 106 -3.84 -14.52 -12.69
CA ASP A 106 -4.09 -15.45 -13.81
C ASP A 106 -5.08 -14.90 -14.86
N SER A 107 -6.13 -14.20 -14.40
CA SER A 107 -7.26 -13.76 -15.24
C SER A 107 -7.68 -12.31 -14.99
N ALA A 108 -6.82 -11.52 -14.37
CA ALA A 108 -7.08 -10.13 -14.00
C ALA A 108 -5.82 -9.28 -14.22
N PRO A 109 -5.95 -7.95 -14.35
CA PRO A 109 -4.79 -7.08 -14.36
C PRO A 109 -3.94 -7.27 -13.10
N GLU A 110 -2.63 -7.17 -13.27
CA GLU A 110 -1.65 -7.26 -12.18
C GLU A 110 -1.99 -6.28 -11.05
N LEU A 111 -1.65 -6.68 -9.83
CA LEU A 111 -1.69 -5.79 -8.68
C LEU A 111 -0.37 -5.01 -8.61
N LEU A 112 -0.45 -3.68 -8.71
CA LEU A 112 0.71 -2.81 -8.49
C LEU A 112 0.86 -2.54 -6.98
N LEU A 113 2.03 -2.87 -6.44
CA LEU A 113 2.44 -2.55 -5.09
C LEU A 113 3.42 -1.38 -5.14
N VAL A 114 3.17 -0.34 -4.35
CA VAL A 114 4.05 0.83 -4.27
C VAL A 114 4.43 1.05 -2.81
N ASN A 115 5.74 1.02 -2.54
CA ASN A 115 6.30 1.43 -1.28
C ASN A 115 7.00 2.78 -1.45
N SER A 116 6.60 3.77 -0.67
CA SER A 116 7.36 5.03 -0.58
C SER A 116 8.40 4.95 0.54
N ALA A 117 9.57 5.55 0.32
CA ALA A 117 10.53 5.75 1.39
C ALA A 117 9.96 6.66 2.48
N ALA A 118 10.52 6.55 3.67
CA ALA A 118 10.04 7.35 4.80
C ALA A 118 10.50 8.80 4.66
N SER A 119 9.60 9.74 4.90
CA SER A 119 9.90 11.18 4.96
C SER A 119 10.33 11.57 6.39
N CYS A 120 11.39 10.92 6.89
CA CYS A 120 11.88 11.18 8.25
C CYS A 120 12.82 12.39 8.28
N SER A 121 12.72 13.21 9.34
CA SER A 121 13.65 14.33 9.60
C SER A 121 15.09 13.87 9.87
N LYS A 122 15.27 12.59 10.23
CA LYS A 122 16.57 11.94 10.41
C LYS A 122 16.67 10.75 9.45
N LEU A 123 17.43 10.91 8.37
CA LEU A 123 17.76 9.83 7.45
C LEU A 123 18.83 8.93 8.06
N HIS A 124 18.62 7.62 8.03
CA HIS A 124 19.67 6.65 8.33
C HIS A 124 20.53 6.39 7.09
N THR A 125 21.74 5.86 7.29
CA THR A 125 22.67 5.54 6.19
C THR A 125 21.98 4.64 5.15
N GLY A 126 21.98 5.10 3.89
CA GLY A 126 21.33 4.39 2.77
C GLY A 126 19.86 4.73 2.53
N GLN A 127 19.24 5.57 3.37
CA GLN A 127 17.87 6.07 3.18
C GLN A 127 17.85 7.43 2.50
N SER A 128 16.83 7.66 1.68
CA SER A 128 16.53 8.96 1.07
C SER A 128 15.09 9.38 1.37
N SER A 129 14.90 10.65 1.70
CA SER A 129 13.55 11.22 1.80
C SER A 129 12.98 11.36 0.41
N SER A 130 11.82 10.76 0.18
CA SER A 130 11.17 10.77 -1.13
C SER A 130 9.71 10.36 -1.01
N PHE A 131 8.95 10.64 -2.04
CA PHE A 131 7.55 10.27 -2.17
C PHE A 131 7.28 9.87 -3.62
N HIS A 132 6.22 9.08 -3.83
CA HIS A 132 5.75 8.79 -5.18
C HIS A 132 4.62 9.74 -5.56
N GLN A 133 4.70 10.31 -6.75
CA GLN A 133 3.52 10.87 -7.41
C GLN A 133 2.84 9.76 -8.20
N ILE A 134 1.57 9.56 -7.93
CA ILE A 134 0.74 8.57 -8.61
C ILE A 134 -0.24 9.33 -9.49
N VAL A 135 -0.18 9.08 -10.79
CA VAL A 135 -1.10 9.63 -11.78
C VAL A 135 -2.06 8.51 -12.20
N LEU A 136 -3.34 8.77 -12.04
CA LEU A 136 -4.43 7.86 -12.38
C LEU A 136 -5.07 8.36 -13.68
N GLU A 137 -4.91 7.60 -14.77
CA GLU A 137 -5.46 7.91 -16.09
C GLU A 137 -6.36 6.74 -16.50
N ASP A 138 -7.67 6.95 -16.50
CA ASP A 138 -8.66 5.89 -16.67
C ASP A 138 -8.35 4.67 -15.77
N SER A 139 -8.12 3.49 -16.36
CA SER A 139 -7.74 2.26 -15.65
C SER A 139 -6.23 2.04 -15.51
N ASN A 140 -5.40 2.99 -15.94
CA ASN A 140 -3.94 2.93 -15.90
C ASN A 140 -3.38 3.68 -14.69
N VAL A 141 -2.28 3.15 -14.17
CA VAL A 141 -1.54 3.74 -13.05
C VAL A 141 -0.12 4.03 -13.49
N LYS A 142 0.29 5.29 -13.42
CA LYS A 142 1.66 5.72 -13.61
C LYS A 142 2.25 6.18 -12.27
N VAL A 143 3.40 5.64 -11.93
CA VAL A 143 4.11 5.96 -10.68
C VAL A 143 5.42 6.65 -11.02
N ASN A 144 5.60 7.88 -10.54
CA ASN A 144 6.82 8.64 -10.71
C ASN A 144 7.46 8.84 -9.33
N PRO A 145 8.67 8.30 -9.07
CA PRO A 145 9.39 8.62 -7.84
C PRO A 145 9.87 10.07 -7.90
N ASN A 146 9.59 10.84 -6.87
CA ASN A 146 10.13 12.18 -6.68
C ASN A 146 11.05 12.18 -5.46
N PHE A 147 12.32 12.49 -5.70
CA PHE A 147 13.27 12.74 -4.62
C PHE A 147 13.00 14.13 -4.08
N ALA A 148 12.75 14.24 -2.78
CA ALA A 148 12.42 15.52 -2.17
C ALA A 148 13.68 16.40 -2.09
N GLU A 149 13.87 17.30 -3.07
CA GLU A 149 14.45 18.61 -2.78
C GLU A 149 13.32 19.49 -2.25
N LEU A 150 13.52 20.08 -1.07
CA LEU A 150 12.60 20.94 -0.31
C LEU A 150 11.69 21.81 -1.20
N ILE A 151 10.46 21.37 -1.50
CA ILE A 151 9.46 22.22 -2.15
C ILE A 151 8.09 21.97 -1.52
N ASN A 152 7.43 23.06 -1.15
CA ASN A 152 6.03 23.11 -0.73
C ASN A 152 5.11 22.67 -1.89
N ALA A 153 4.71 21.40 -1.91
CA ALA A 153 3.57 20.94 -2.69
C ALA A 153 2.68 20.07 -1.80
N PHE A 154 1.38 20.03 -2.08
CA PHE A 154 0.48 19.11 -1.39
C PHE A 154 0.87 17.67 -1.75
N PHE A 155 1.53 16.99 -0.82
CA PHE A 155 2.03 15.64 -0.98
C PHE A 155 1.03 14.63 -0.41
N PHE A 156 0.71 13.58 -1.19
CA PHE A 156 0.26 12.32 -0.59
C PHE A 156 1.47 11.63 0.03
N CYS A 157 1.91 12.12 1.18
CA CYS A 157 2.77 11.37 2.06
C CYS A 157 1.83 10.51 2.93
N PHE A 158 1.85 9.19 2.75
CA PHE A 158 1.30 8.31 3.80
C PHE A 158 2.29 8.32 4.95
N ILE A 159 2.25 9.39 5.73
CA ILE A 159 2.76 9.38 7.10
C ILE A 159 1.74 8.57 7.89
N ILE A 160 1.89 7.24 7.89
CA ILE A 160 1.41 6.42 9.00
C ILE A 160 2.57 6.40 9.98
N ASP A 161 2.80 7.53 10.63
CA ASP A 161 3.61 7.59 11.86
C ASP A 161 2.77 6.90 12.94
N VAL A 162 3.34 5.88 13.55
CA VAL A 162 2.83 5.25 14.79
C VAL A 162 3.54 5.90 15.96
#